data_AF-A0A358EJP9-F1
#
_entry.id   AF-A0A358EJP9-F1
#
_cell.length_a   1.000
_cell.length_b   1.000
_cell.length_c   1.000
_cell.angle_alpha   90.00
_cell.angle_beta   90.00
_cell.angle_gamma   90.00
#
_symmetry.space_group_name_H-M   'P 1'
#
loop_
_entity.id
_entity.type
_entity.pdbx_description
1 polymer ?
#
loop_
_entity_poly.entity_id
_entity_poly.type
_entity_poly.pdbx_seq_one_letter_code
_entity_poly.pdbx_strand_id
1 'polypeptide(L)'
;MKQNRIPRQNRAAGFTLVEMLVVIAIIAILASILIPVIARSKTKAKAATARVQMAEIDLAIKSYKSDYERYPMPMGQAVNSFGDVTFGDGFKAHNNVLMAILFSEDTNSHPLLKGVNDGNRRNPKKNKYLDAKESGESSSVTPALPGVSREMRYHDPFGNDYIVSMDKNGDGYCVDAFYGGLPNGALVGLKSVPKPGVGQGYKGGVMIWTNGPDMDRNDKQGVNDGVNADNIVNWN
;
A
#
# COMPACT_ATOMS: atom_id res chain seq x y z
N MET A 1 65.01 28.60 -51.58
CA MET A 1 63.64 29.16 -51.69
C MET A 1 62.68 28.26 -50.91
N LYS A 2 62.10 28.71 -49.78
CA LYS A 2 61.10 27.96 -49.00
C LYS A 2 59.72 28.55 -49.27
N GLN A 3 58.79 27.76 -49.81
CA GLN A 3 57.40 28.17 -50.04
C GLN A 3 56.59 28.05 -48.74
N ASN A 4 56.12 29.17 -48.20
CA ASN A 4 55.15 29.22 -47.10
C ASN A 4 53.76 28.86 -47.66
N ARG A 5 53.23 27.68 -47.32
CA ARG A 5 51.83 27.33 -47.59
C ARG A 5 50.95 27.90 -46.47
N ILE A 6 50.07 28.83 -46.80
CA ILE A 6 49.08 29.40 -45.86
C ILE A 6 48.03 28.32 -45.55
N PRO A 7 47.80 27.96 -44.27
CA PRO A 7 46.76 27.00 -43.92
C PRO A 7 45.38 27.57 -44.27
N ARG A 8 44.59 26.84 -45.07
CA ARG A 8 43.18 27.16 -45.33
C ARG A 8 42.43 27.10 -44.01
N GLN A 9 41.95 28.25 -43.52
CA GLN A 9 41.01 28.30 -42.42
C GLN A 9 39.72 27.58 -42.84
N ASN A 10 39.46 26.41 -42.25
CA ASN A 10 38.15 25.78 -42.32
C ASN A 10 37.15 26.75 -41.70
N ARG A 11 36.29 27.34 -42.52
CA ARG A 11 35.13 28.09 -42.03
C ARG A 11 34.23 27.07 -41.34
N ALA A 12 34.30 27.01 -40.02
CA ALA A 12 33.32 26.27 -39.24
C ALA A 12 31.94 26.85 -39.59
N ALA A 13 31.06 26.02 -40.15
CA ALA A 13 29.67 26.40 -40.37
C ALA A 13 29.05 26.71 -38.99
N GLY A 14 28.66 27.96 -38.78
CA GLY A 14 27.97 28.37 -37.56
C GLY A 14 26.51 27.91 -37.59
N PHE A 15 25.99 27.50 -36.44
CA PHE A 15 24.58 27.14 -36.29
C PHE A 15 23.71 28.40 -36.39
N THR A 16 22.64 28.34 -37.16
CA THR A 16 21.68 29.46 -37.26
C THR A 16 20.67 29.41 -36.12
N LEU A 17 20.15 30.58 -35.74
CA LEU A 17 19.07 30.68 -34.74
C LEU A 17 17.83 29.87 -35.14
N VAL A 18 17.53 29.82 -36.44
CA VAL A 18 16.37 29.08 -36.98
C VAL A 18 16.56 27.57 -36.79
N GLU A 19 17.77 27.04 -37.02
CA GLU A 19 18.05 25.62 -36.81
C GLU A 19 17.92 25.24 -35.33
N MET A 20 18.38 26.08 -34.40
CA MET A 20 18.17 25.83 -32.97
C MET A 20 16.68 25.94 -32.58
N LEU A 21 15.94 26.88 -33.18
CA LEU A 21 14.52 27.08 -32.90
C LEU A 21 13.66 25.87 -33.32
N VAL A 22 13.93 25.30 -34.50
CA VAL A 22 13.21 24.11 -34.97
C VAL A 22 13.50 22.90 -34.08
N VAL A 23 14.75 22.73 -33.65
CA VAL A 23 15.14 21.61 -32.78
C VAL A 23 14.44 21.68 -31.43
N ILE A 24 14.46 22.84 -30.76
CA ILE A 24 13.77 22.98 -29.47
C ILE A 24 12.25 22.82 -29.61
N ALA A 25 11.66 23.26 -30.75
CA ALA A 25 10.25 23.07 -31.01
C ALA A 25 9.87 21.59 -31.12
N ILE A 26 10.68 20.79 -31.82
CA ILE A 26 10.48 19.34 -31.92
C ILE A 26 10.64 18.67 -30.56
N ILE A 27 11.68 19.02 -29.78
CA ILE A 27 11.89 18.48 -28.43
C ILE A 27 10.70 18.81 -27.52
N ALA A 28 10.17 20.04 -27.58
CA ALA A 28 9.02 20.46 -26.79
C ALA A 28 7.75 19.64 -27.13
N ILE A 29 7.49 19.39 -28.42
CA ILE A 29 6.37 18.56 -28.86
C ILE A 29 6.51 17.14 -28.31
N LEU A 30 7.68 16.51 -28.49
CA LEU A 30 7.93 15.15 -28.00
C LEU A 30 7.83 15.05 -26.47
N ALA A 31 8.41 16.02 -25.75
CA ALA A 31 8.36 16.07 -24.30
C ALA A 31 6.92 16.24 -23.78
N SER A 32 6.10 17.06 -24.45
CA SER A 32 4.70 17.30 -24.06
C SER A 32 3.84 16.04 -24.04
N ILE A 33 4.12 15.08 -24.93
CA ILE A 33 3.41 13.79 -24.99
C ILE A 33 4.01 12.80 -23.98
N LEU A 34 5.34 12.84 -23.80
CA LEU A 34 6.06 11.87 -22.99
C LEU A 34 5.81 12.03 -21.48
N ILE A 35 5.82 13.27 -20.96
CA ILE A 35 5.66 13.56 -19.53
C ILE A 35 4.38 12.96 -18.92
N PRO A 36 3.17 13.18 -19.47
CA PRO A 36 1.94 12.63 -18.87
C PRO A 36 1.89 11.09 -18.94
N VAL A 37 2.47 10.48 -19.97
CA VAL A 37 2.53 9.02 -20.12
C VAL A 37 3.43 8.40 -19.05
N ILE A 38 4.61 8.99 -18.81
CA ILE A 38 5.54 8.54 -17.77
C ILE A 38 4.88 8.64 -16.39
N ALA A 39 4.19 9.75 -16.09
CA ALA A 39 3.50 9.93 -14.81
C ALA A 39 2.46 8.83 -14.56
N ARG A 40 1.60 8.53 -15.55
CA ARG A 40 0.60 7.45 -15.46
C ARG A 40 1.25 6.08 -15.31
N SER A 41 2.34 5.82 -16.04
CA SER A 41 3.09 4.56 -15.92
C SER A 41 3.69 4.37 -14.53
N LYS A 42 4.22 5.44 -13.92
CA LYS A 42 4.76 5.40 -12.56
C LYS A 42 3.68 5.10 -11.53
N THR A 43 2.51 5.72 -11.64
CA THR A 43 1.35 5.42 -10.77
C THR A 43 0.90 3.96 -10.90
N LYS A 44 0.81 3.44 -12.13
CA LYS A 44 0.48 2.02 -12.35
C LYS A 44 1.52 1.07 -11.75
N ALA A 45 2.80 1.38 -11.89
CA ALA A 45 3.88 0.59 -11.29
C ALA A 45 3.78 0.58 -9.76
N LYS A 46 3.55 1.73 -9.13
CA LYS A 46 3.28 1.84 -7.69
C LYS A 46 2.08 1.00 -7.26
N ALA A 47 0.97 1.07 -8.00
CA ALA A 47 -0.21 0.27 -7.70
C ALA A 47 0.01 -1.25 -7.89
N ALA A 48 0.89 -1.65 -8.80
CA ALA A 48 1.30 -3.04 -8.96
C ALA A 48 2.17 -3.50 -7.78
N THR A 49 3.13 -2.67 -7.34
CA THR A 49 3.91 -2.92 -6.12
C THR A 49 3.01 -3.06 -4.90
N ALA A 50 2.00 -2.21 -4.75
CA ALA A 50 1.06 -2.31 -3.64
C ALA A 50 0.34 -3.67 -3.61
N ARG A 51 -0.11 -4.18 -4.77
CA ARG A 51 -0.73 -5.51 -4.87
C ARG A 51 0.21 -6.64 -4.48
N VAL A 52 1.50 -6.55 -4.85
CA VAL A 52 2.51 -7.55 -4.44
C VAL A 52 2.68 -7.53 -2.92
N GLN A 53 2.82 -6.34 -2.33
CA GLN A 53 2.95 -6.19 -0.88
C GLN A 53 1.72 -6.71 -0.13
N MET A 54 0.50 -6.48 -0.65
CA MET A 54 -0.70 -7.08 -0.08
C MET A 54 -0.69 -8.61 -0.13
N ALA A 55 -0.20 -9.21 -1.23
CA ALA A 55 -0.06 -10.66 -1.33
C ALA A 55 0.98 -11.22 -0.34
N GLU A 56 2.08 -10.49 -0.10
CA GLU A 56 3.08 -10.83 0.92
C GLU A 56 2.49 -10.76 2.34
N ILE A 57 1.71 -9.73 2.65
CA ILE A 57 1.00 -9.60 3.93
C ILE A 57 -0.01 -10.75 4.12
N ASP A 58 -0.82 -11.06 3.11
CA ASP A 58 -1.79 -12.16 3.16
C ASP A 58 -1.09 -13.52 3.39
N LEU A 59 0.01 -13.77 2.67
CA LEU A 59 0.82 -14.97 2.86
C LEU A 59 1.42 -15.04 4.27
N ALA A 60 1.94 -13.93 4.79
CA ALA A 60 2.49 -13.83 6.14
C ALA A 60 1.43 -14.16 7.20
N ILE A 61 0.23 -13.62 7.06
CA ILE A 61 -0.90 -13.89 7.97
C ILE A 61 -1.31 -15.36 7.90
N LYS A 62 -1.43 -15.93 6.70
CA LYS A 62 -1.77 -17.36 6.51
C LYS A 62 -0.71 -18.27 7.10
N SER A 63 0.56 -17.96 6.90
CA SER A 63 1.69 -18.72 7.46
C SER A 63 1.69 -18.66 9.00
N TYR A 64 1.52 -17.47 9.58
CA TYR A 64 1.36 -17.31 11.03
C TYR A 64 0.15 -18.11 11.55
N LYS A 65 -1.01 -18.02 10.87
CA LYS A 65 -2.22 -18.75 11.27
C LYS A 65 -2.01 -20.26 11.20
N SER A 66 -1.25 -20.76 10.23
CA SER A 66 -0.88 -22.16 10.15
C SER A 66 0.00 -22.60 11.33
N ASP A 67 0.90 -21.73 11.79
CA ASP A 67 1.83 -22.05 12.89
C ASP A 67 1.22 -21.98 14.28
N TYR A 68 0.16 -21.18 14.45
CA TYR A 68 -0.39 -20.78 15.74
C TYR A 68 -1.90 -20.98 15.89
N GLU A 69 -2.57 -21.48 14.84
CA GLU A 69 -4.02 -21.73 14.74
C GLU A 69 -4.91 -20.52 15.06
N ARG A 70 -4.34 -19.32 14.99
CA ARG A 70 -5.03 -18.05 15.31
C ARG A 70 -4.44 -16.93 14.47
N TYR A 71 -5.17 -15.83 14.36
CA TYR A 71 -4.67 -14.64 13.67
C TYR A 71 -3.62 -13.85 14.49
N PRO A 72 -2.68 -13.18 13.81
CA PRO A 72 -1.68 -12.30 14.43
C PRO A 72 -2.32 -11.00 14.91
N MET A 73 -2.88 -11.04 16.10
CA MET A 73 -3.49 -9.90 16.78
C MET A 73 -3.18 -9.95 18.28
N PRO A 74 -3.19 -8.82 19.01
CA PRO A 74 -2.99 -8.82 20.45
C PRO A 74 -4.17 -9.47 21.17
N MET A 75 -3.95 -9.83 22.43
CA MET A 75 -5.00 -10.40 23.26
C MET A 75 -6.08 -9.33 23.53
N GLY A 76 -7.35 -9.70 23.40
CA GLY A 76 -8.46 -8.78 23.63
C GLY A 76 -8.67 -7.74 22.52
N GLN A 77 -8.05 -7.90 21.34
CA GLN A 77 -8.25 -6.97 20.21
C GLN A 77 -9.74 -6.78 19.93
N ALA A 78 -10.15 -5.51 19.90
CA ALA A 78 -11.53 -5.13 19.64
C ALA A 78 -11.97 -5.53 18.23
N VAL A 79 -13.21 -5.99 18.13
CA VAL A 79 -13.84 -6.32 16.85
C VAL A 79 -14.67 -5.13 16.33
N ASN A 80 -14.91 -5.14 15.03
CA ASN A 80 -15.92 -4.33 14.36
C ASN A 80 -17.33 -4.90 14.65
N SER A 81 -18.37 -4.21 14.18
CA SER A 81 -19.78 -4.62 14.38
C SER A 81 -20.13 -5.97 13.75
N PHE A 82 -19.24 -6.53 12.93
CA PHE A 82 -19.42 -7.80 12.21
C PHE A 82 -18.70 -8.97 12.90
N GLY A 83 -17.96 -8.71 13.98
CA GLY A 83 -17.23 -9.74 14.74
C GLY A 83 -15.80 -9.97 14.28
N ASP A 84 -15.32 -9.19 13.31
CA ASP A 84 -13.98 -9.28 12.74
C ASP A 84 -13.07 -8.17 13.21
N VAL A 85 -11.76 -8.32 12.97
CA VAL A 85 -10.77 -7.29 13.30
C VAL A 85 -10.36 -6.56 12.03
N THR A 86 -10.21 -5.24 12.12
CA THR A 86 -9.62 -4.40 11.08
C THR A 86 -8.50 -3.58 11.71
N PHE A 87 -7.34 -3.60 11.07
CA PHE A 87 -6.18 -2.77 11.38
C PHE A 87 -5.91 -1.81 10.23
N GLY A 88 -5.45 -0.61 10.54
CA GLY A 88 -5.13 0.41 9.53
C GLY A 88 -5.77 1.76 9.86
N ASP A 89 -5.37 2.77 9.12
CA ASP A 89 -5.75 4.17 9.33
C ASP A 89 -7.27 4.38 9.58
N GLY A 90 -7.60 5.19 10.60
CA GLY A 90 -8.97 5.55 10.96
C GLY A 90 -9.78 4.49 11.71
N PHE A 91 -9.23 3.29 11.94
CA PHE A 91 -9.88 2.23 12.73
C PHE A 91 -9.32 2.17 14.16
N LYS A 92 -9.84 1.24 14.98
CA LYS A 92 -9.47 1.12 16.41
C LYS A 92 -7.97 0.89 16.67
N ALA A 93 -7.20 0.46 15.66
CA ALA A 93 -5.75 0.33 15.71
C ALA A 93 -5.14 0.48 14.31
N HIS A 94 -3.95 1.08 14.22
CA HIS A 94 -3.14 1.08 13.01
C HIS A 94 -2.62 -0.32 12.69
N ASN A 95 -2.07 -0.49 11.48
CA ASN A 95 -1.49 -1.77 11.06
C ASN A 95 -0.20 -2.13 11.81
N ASN A 96 0.42 -1.19 12.51
CA ASN A 96 1.62 -1.44 13.33
C ASN A 96 1.46 -2.54 14.38
N VAL A 97 0.25 -2.69 14.93
CA VAL A 97 -0.09 -3.77 15.86
C VAL A 97 0.06 -5.14 15.21
N LEU A 98 -0.41 -5.27 13.98
CA LEU A 98 -0.27 -6.49 13.17
C LEU A 98 1.20 -6.69 12.75
N MET A 99 1.86 -5.63 12.28
CA MET A 99 3.25 -5.70 11.81
C MET A 99 4.19 -6.11 12.93
N ALA A 100 4.04 -5.59 14.15
CA ALA A 100 4.88 -6.01 15.28
C ALA A 100 4.88 -7.53 15.51
N ILE A 101 3.74 -8.20 15.30
CA ILE A 101 3.64 -9.65 15.46
C ILE A 101 4.29 -10.38 14.27
N LEU A 102 4.00 -9.93 13.04
CA LEU A 102 4.50 -10.56 11.81
C LEU A 102 6.02 -10.39 11.62
N PHE A 103 6.58 -9.27 12.07
CA PHE A 103 8.02 -8.99 12.04
C PHE A 103 8.78 -9.62 13.21
N SER A 104 8.06 -10.22 14.17
CA SER A 104 8.62 -10.75 15.41
C SER A 104 9.28 -9.68 16.30
N GLU A 105 8.65 -8.51 16.40
CA GLU A 105 9.14 -7.40 17.23
C GLU A 105 8.76 -7.62 18.70
N ASP A 106 9.74 -7.51 19.61
CA ASP A 106 9.45 -7.46 21.05
C ASP A 106 8.99 -6.06 21.45
N THR A 107 7.71 -5.92 21.76
CA THR A 107 7.11 -4.62 22.02
C THR A 107 7.26 -4.12 23.46
N ASN A 108 7.97 -4.85 24.34
CA ASN A 108 8.16 -4.47 25.75
C ASN A 108 8.71 -3.06 25.92
N SER A 109 9.66 -2.69 25.06
CA SER A 109 10.33 -1.39 25.07
C SER A 109 9.78 -0.43 24.02
N HIS A 110 8.78 -0.84 23.23
CA HIS A 110 8.23 -0.01 22.17
C HIS A 110 7.24 1.01 22.74
N PRO A 111 7.44 2.32 22.53
CA PRO A 111 6.65 3.37 23.19
C PRO A 111 5.16 3.32 22.84
N LEU A 112 4.83 2.89 21.61
CA LEU A 112 3.45 2.87 21.10
C LEU A 112 2.82 1.47 21.07
N LEU A 113 3.59 0.40 21.30
CA LEU A 113 3.15 -0.97 21.03
C LEU A 113 3.26 -1.89 22.25
N LYS A 114 3.63 -1.34 23.41
CA LYS A 114 3.60 -2.08 24.66
C LYS A 114 2.22 -2.72 24.84
N GLY A 115 2.19 -4.02 25.10
CA GLY A 115 0.97 -4.78 25.18
C GLY A 115 0.68 -5.67 23.96
N VAL A 116 1.31 -5.39 22.82
CA VAL A 116 0.98 -6.05 21.55
C VAL A 116 1.63 -7.43 21.45
N ASN A 117 2.96 -7.47 21.56
CA ASN A 117 3.78 -8.67 21.43
C ASN A 117 4.91 -8.70 22.48
N ASP A 118 4.64 -8.18 23.69
CA ASP A 118 5.62 -8.14 24.79
C ASP A 118 6.26 -9.50 25.03
N GLY A 119 7.59 -9.55 25.01
CA GLY A 119 8.36 -10.78 25.19
C GLY A 119 8.15 -11.78 24.06
N ASN A 120 7.71 -11.30 22.89
CA ASN A 120 7.26 -12.13 21.77
C ASN A 120 6.10 -13.07 22.10
N ARG A 121 5.25 -12.75 23.08
CA ARG A 121 4.18 -13.66 23.53
C ARG A 121 3.16 -14.06 22.46
N ARG A 122 2.99 -13.24 21.41
CA ARG A 122 2.11 -13.58 20.27
C ARG A 122 2.85 -14.36 19.21
N ASN A 123 4.16 -14.17 19.09
CA ASN A 123 5.04 -14.95 18.21
C ASN A 123 6.22 -15.61 18.98
N PRO A 124 5.99 -16.59 19.89
CA PRO A 124 7.05 -17.11 20.76
C PRO A 124 8.18 -17.83 20.02
N LYS A 125 7.92 -18.38 18.82
CA LYS A 125 8.95 -18.98 17.96
C LYS A 125 9.88 -17.93 17.34
N LYS A 126 9.50 -16.66 17.40
CA LYS A 126 10.20 -15.51 16.81
C LYS A 126 10.43 -15.64 15.31
N ASN A 127 9.48 -16.26 14.62
CA ASN A 127 9.52 -16.42 13.17
C ASN A 127 9.21 -15.06 12.51
N LYS A 128 10.06 -14.61 11.59
CA LYS A 128 9.75 -13.44 10.76
C LYS A 128 8.90 -13.89 9.58
N TYR A 129 7.61 -13.55 9.60
CA TYR A 129 6.63 -13.94 8.58
C TYR A 129 6.56 -12.97 7.42
N LEU A 130 6.94 -11.71 7.65
CA LEU A 130 6.96 -10.65 6.65
C LEU A 130 8.32 -9.95 6.68
N ASP A 131 8.89 -9.74 5.51
CA ASP A 131 10.13 -8.97 5.34
C ASP A 131 9.89 -7.82 4.38
N ALA A 132 9.48 -6.68 4.93
CA ALA A 132 9.28 -5.47 4.15
C ALA A 132 10.39 -4.45 4.37
N LYS A 133 10.61 -3.63 3.35
CA LYS A 133 11.60 -2.57 3.37
C LYS A 133 11.19 -1.45 4.32
N GLU A 134 12.13 -1.00 5.16
CA GLU A 134 12.02 0.22 5.97
C GLU A 134 11.87 1.48 5.10
N SER A 135 11.03 2.42 5.51
CA SER A 135 10.75 3.66 4.77
C SER A 135 11.87 4.70 4.89
N GLY A 136 12.76 4.54 5.88
CA GLY A 136 13.85 5.47 6.17
C GLY A 136 13.40 6.76 6.84
N GLU A 137 12.15 6.85 7.30
CA GLU A 137 11.65 8.02 8.01
C GLU A 137 12.13 8.07 9.47
N SER A 138 12.55 9.25 9.92
CA SER A 138 13.02 9.48 11.30
C SER A 138 11.89 9.81 12.28
N SER A 139 10.73 10.22 11.78
CA SER A 139 9.53 10.62 12.51
C SER A 139 8.33 10.53 11.58
N SER A 140 7.11 10.56 12.11
CA SER A 140 5.88 10.53 11.30
C SER A 140 5.87 11.71 10.31
N VAL A 141 5.79 11.43 9.01
CA VAL A 141 5.76 12.42 7.92
C VAL A 141 4.40 12.37 7.22
N THR A 142 3.94 13.51 6.72
CA THR A 142 2.72 13.59 5.89
C THR A 142 3.05 14.21 4.52
N PRO A 143 2.86 13.49 3.39
CA PRO A 143 2.48 12.08 3.32
C PRO A 143 3.60 11.16 3.84
N ALA A 144 3.25 9.97 4.34
CA ALA A 144 4.23 9.02 4.86
C ALA A 144 5.12 8.47 3.74
N LEU A 145 6.34 8.03 4.09
CA LEU A 145 7.24 7.41 3.11
C LEU A 145 6.86 5.94 2.88
N PRO A 146 6.97 5.42 1.64
CA PRO A 146 6.72 4.00 1.36
C PRO A 146 7.61 3.07 2.17
N GLY A 147 7.04 1.98 2.70
CA GLY A 147 7.75 1.02 3.52
C GLY A 147 7.28 1.00 4.97
N VAL A 148 8.01 0.28 5.81
CA VAL A 148 7.75 0.18 7.25
C VAL A 148 8.34 1.40 7.93
N SER A 149 7.54 2.14 8.67
CA SER A 149 8.02 3.25 9.49
C SER A 149 8.69 2.77 10.77
N ARG A 150 9.41 3.68 11.44
CA ARG A 150 9.95 3.45 12.78
C ARG A 150 8.87 3.10 13.82
N GLU A 151 7.62 3.51 13.59
CA GLU A 151 6.47 3.18 14.43
C GLU A 151 5.82 1.84 14.05
N MET A 152 6.47 1.06 13.18
CA MET A 152 6.01 -0.20 12.61
C MET A 152 4.78 -0.09 11.70
N ARG A 153 4.37 1.11 11.28
CA ARG A 153 3.28 1.25 10.31
C ARG A 153 3.79 0.89 8.93
N TYR A 154 3.07 0.03 8.22
CA TYR A 154 3.45 -0.34 6.87
C TYR A 154 2.66 0.48 5.86
N HIS A 155 3.38 1.34 5.14
CA HIS A 155 2.83 2.21 4.12
C HIS A 155 3.03 1.66 2.71
N ASP A 156 2.00 1.83 1.88
CA ASP A 156 2.05 1.53 0.47
C ASP A 156 2.97 2.51 -0.31
N PRO A 157 3.19 2.30 -1.61
CA PRO A 157 4.00 3.20 -2.46
C PRO A 157 3.48 4.64 -2.60
N PHE A 158 2.26 4.94 -2.13
CA PHE A 158 1.64 6.25 -2.12
C PHE A 158 1.70 6.92 -0.74
N GLY A 159 2.07 6.18 0.32
CA GLY A 159 2.17 6.67 1.69
C GLY A 159 0.93 6.40 2.54
N ASN A 160 0.01 5.56 2.08
CA ASN A 160 -1.18 5.15 2.83
C ASN A 160 -0.89 3.92 3.69
N ASP A 161 -1.56 3.78 4.84
CA ASP A 161 -1.55 2.51 5.57
C ASP A 161 -2.22 1.40 4.77
N TYR A 162 -1.62 0.21 4.75
CA TYR A 162 -2.39 -1.00 4.44
C TYR A 162 -3.46 -1.23 5.50
N ILE A 163 -4.70 -1.38 5.05
CA ILE A 163 -5.85 -1.73 5.87
C ILE A 163 -6.05 -3.23 5.75
N VAL A 164 -6.02 -3.93 6.87
CA VAL A 164 -6.03 -5.39 6.93
C VAL A 164 -7.16 -5.85 7.84
N SER A 165 -8.08 -6.63 7.29
CA SER A 165 -9.13 -7.31 8.04
C SER A 165 -8.91 -8.81 8.08
N MET A 166 -9.32 -9.43 9.19
CA MET A 166 -9.21 -10.88 9.40
C MET A 166 -10.49 -11.44 10.00
N ASP A 167 -10.94 -12.58 9.46
CA ASP A 167 -12.10 -13.36 9.93
C ASP A 167 -11.82 -13.93 11.33
N LYS A 168 -12.18 -13.18 12.37
CA LYS A 168 -11.91 -13.59 13.75
C LYS A 168 -12.99 -14.52 14.27
N ASN A 169 -14.22 -14.35 13.80
CA ASN A 169 -15.37 -15.09 14.30
C ASN A 169 -15.44 -16.52 13.71
N GLY A 170 -14.65 -16.81 12.66
CA GLY A 170 -14.48 -18.12 12.06
C GLY A 170 -15.65 -18.58 11.20
N ASP A 171 -16.51 -17.67 10.74
CA ASP A 171 -17.66 -18.02 9.91
C ASP A 171 -17.36 -18.11 8.41
N GLY A 172 -16.09 -17.97 8.03
CA GLY A 172 -15.60 -18.14 6.67
C GLY A 172 -15.77 -16.91 5.79
N TYR A 173 -16.25 -15.82 6.37
CA TYR A 173 -16.36 -14.51 5.74
C TYR A 173 -15.56 -13.49 6.53
N CYS A 174 -14.61 -12.84 5.88
CA CYS A 174 -13.96 -11.67 6.44
C CYS A 174 -14.79 -10.45 6.06
N VAL A 175 -15.19 -9.66 7.05
CA VAL A 175 -15.97 -8.44 6.87
C VAL A 175 -15.15 -7.23 7.32
N ASP A 176 -14.79 -6.38 6.37
CA ASP A 176 -14.04 -5.15 6.64
C ASP A 176 -14.91 -4.10 7.36
N ALA A 177 -14.29 -3.28 8.20
CA ALA A 177 -14.98 -2.27 8.99
C ALA A 177 -15.51 -1.10 8.16
N PHE A 178 -14.96 -0.84 6.97
CA PHE A 178 -15.42 0.21 6.06
C PHE A 178 -16.28 -0.36 4.95
N TYR A 179 -15.74 -1.28 4.14
CA TYR A 179 -16.48 -1.85 3.01
C TYR A 179 -17.62 -2.76 3.46
N GLY A 180 -17.53 -3.41 4.61
CA GLY A 180 -18.58 -4.31 5.07
C GLY A 180 -19.92 -3.63 5.40
N GLY A 181 -19.92 -2.31 5.60
CA GLY A 181 -21.10 -1.52 5.95
C GLY A 181 -21.80 -0.84 4.77
N LEU A 182 -21.26 -0.90 3.55
CA LEU A 182 -21.86 -0.22 2.40
C LEU A 182 -23.15 -0.92 1.93
N PRO A 183 -24.05 -0.21 1.23
CA PRO A 183 -25.23 -0.82 0.63
C PRO A 183 -24.91 -1.83 -0.49
N ASN A 184 -25.79 -2.81 -0.66
CA ASN A 184 -25.69 -3.85 -1.70
C ASN A 184 -25.54 -3.23 -3.11
N GLY A 185 -24.57 -3.71 -3.91
CA GLY A 185 -24.27 -3.22 -5.27
C GLY A 185 -22.99 -2.37 -5.36
N ALA A 186 -22.56 -1.79 -4.24
CA ALA A 186 -21.33 -1.01 -4.09
C ALA A 186 -20.08 -1.88 -3.84
N LEU A 187 -20.23 -3.20 -3.92
CA LEU A 187 -19.43 -4.18 -3.16
C LEU A 187 -18.84 -5.25 -4.06
N VAL A 188 -18.21 -4.81 -5.15
CA VAL A 188 -17.58 -5.68 -6.15
C VAL A 188 -16.68 -6.72 -5.47
N GLY A 189 -16.90 -8.00 -5.80
CA GLY A 189 -16.16 -9.14 -5.23
C GLY A 189 -16.60 -9.58 -3.83
N LEU A 190 -17.44 -8.81 -3.13
CA LEU A 190 -17.96 -9.13 -1.81
C LEU A 190 -19.32 -9.83 -1.90
N LYS A 191 -19.64 -10.60 -0.86
CA LYS A 191 -20.83 -11.45 -0.81
C LYS A 191 -21.61 -11.16 0.46
N SER A 192 -22.92 -11.31 0.39
CA SER A 192 -23.75 -11.34 1.60
C SER A 192 -23.28 -12.45 2.53
N VAL A 193 -23.06 -12.10 3.79
CA VAL A 193 -22.67 -13.06 4.82
C VAL A 193 -23.91 -13.91 5.18
N PRO A 194 -23.78 -15.23 5.44
CA PRO A 194 -24.93 -16.11 5.69
C PRO A 194 -25.78 -15.75 6.92
N LYS A 195 -25.29 -14.89 7.81
CA LYS A 195 -26.05 -14.40 8.97
C LYS A 195 -26.80 -13.11 8.58
N PRO A 196 -28.14 -13.08 8.64
CA PRO A 196 -28.92 -11.86 8.42
C PRO A 196 -28.43 -10.71 9.32
N GLY A 197 -28.17 -9.54 8.75
CA GLY A 197 -27.73 -8.35 9.48
C GLY A 197 -26.21 -8.17 9.64
N VAL A 198 -25.39 -9.09 9.11
CA VAL A 198 -23.93 -9.05 9.22
C VAL A 198 -23.29 -8.60 7.90
N GLY A 199 -23.58 -7.36 7.45
CA GLY A 199 -22.86 -6.71 6.34
C GLY A 199 -22.63 -7.53 5.05
N GLN A 200 -21.62 -7.16 4.27
CA GLN A 200 -21.06 -7.99 3.21
C GLN A 200 -19.58 -8.27 3.46
N GLY A 201 -19.14 -9.48 3.14
CA GLY A 201 -17.78 -9.91 3.38
C GLY A 201 -17.15 -10.61 2.18
N TYR A 202 -15.84 -10.69 2.21
CA TYR A 202 -15.07 -11.54 1.32
C TYR A 202 -15.15 -12.99 1.81
N LYS A 203 -15.46 -13.94 0.93
CA LYS A 203 -15.43 -15.37 1.25
C LYS A 203 -13.98 -15.84 1.33
N GLY A 204 -13.37 -15.66 2.50
CA GLY A 204 -11.98 -15.93 2.78
C GLY A 204 -11.58 -15.36 4.13
N GLY A 205 -10.34 -15.63 4.54
CA GLY A 205 -9.89 -15.32 5.91
C GLY A 205 -9.27 -13.95 6.10
N VAL A 206 -8.93 -13.23 5.03
CA VAL A 206 -8.18 -11.95 5.09
C VAL A 206 -8.65 -11.04 3.95
N MET A 207 -8.92 -9.77 4.25
CA MET A 207 -9.11 -8.70 3.27
C MET A 207 -8.01 -7.65 3.46
N ILE A 208 -7.45 -7.14 2.37
CA ILE A 208 -6.41 -6.12 2.41
C ILE A 208 -6.69 -5.07 1.35
N TRP A 209 -6.59 -3.80 1.74
CA TRP A 209 -6.73 -2.68 0.82
C TRP A 209 -5.95 -1.43 1.24
N THR A 210 -5.89 -0.45 0.34
CA THR A 210 -5.32 0.88 0.57
C THR A 210 -6.07 1.93 -0.28
N ASN A 211 -6.05 3.19 0.15
CA ASN A 211 -6.65 4.33 -0.56
C ASN A 211 -5.97 4.64 -1.92
N GLY A 212 -4.83 4.02 -2.23
CA GLY A 212 -4.23 4.15 -3.55
C GLY A 212 -3.74 5.58 -3.90
N PRO A 213 -3.71 5.94 -5.20
CA PRO A 213 -3.08 7.16 -5.69
C PRO A 213 -3.66 8.49 -5.18
N ASP A 214 -4.97 8.61 -5.02
CA ASP A 214 -5.62 9.84 -4.57
C ASP A 214 -5.60 10.03 -3.04
N MET A 215 -5.27 8.97 -2.31
CA MET A 215 -5.16 8.90 -0.84
C MET A 215 -6.48 9.14 -0.10
N ASP A 216 -7.62 9.07 -0.79
CA ASP A 216 -8.93 9.41 -0.24
C ASP A 216 -9.87 8.20 -0.26
N ARG A 217 -11.00 8.30 0.45
CA ARG A 217 -12.03 7.26 0.52
C ARG A 217 -13.36 7.81 1.00
N ASN A 218 -14.46 7.18 0.56
CA ASN A 218 -15.81 7.60 0.89
C ASN A 218 -16.69 6.41 1.30
N ASP A 219 -17.25 6.47 2.51
CA ASP A 219 -18.10 5.43 3.13
C ASP A 219 -19.53 5.36 2.56
N LYS A 220 -19.81 6.12 1.50
CA LYS A 220 -21.08 6.11 0.77
C LYS A 220 -20.93 5.63 -0.68
N GLN A 221 -19.70 5.35 -1.11
CA GLN A 221 -19.38 4.96 -2.49
C GLN A 221 -18.84 3.54 -2.53
N GLY A 222 -19.13 2.81 -3.60
CA GLY A 222 -18.62 1.45 -3.77
C GLY A 222 -17.13 1.38 -4.05
N VAL A 223 -16.59 0.16 -4.01
CA VAL A 223 -15.16 -0.14 -4.21
C VAL A 223 -14.63 0.46 -5.53
N ASN A 224 -15.46 0.57 -6.57
CA ASN A 224 -15.06 1.07 -7.88
C ASN A 224 -15.76 2.39 -8.26
N ASP A 225 -16.36 3.08 -7.29
CA ASP A 225 -17.18 4.27 -7.54
C ASP A 225 -16.53 5.55 -6.97
N GLY A 226 -16.64 6.65 -7.71
CA GLY A 226 -16.24 7.97 -7.25
C GLY A 226 -14.79 8.03 -6.79
N VAL A 227 -14.59 8.45 -5.54
CA VAL A 227 -13.27 8.59 -4.90
C VAL A 227 -12.65 7.23 -4.61
N ASN A 228 -13.44 6.20 -4.32
CA ASN A 228 -12.90 4.87 -4.04
C ASN A 228 -12.36 4.16 -5.30
N ALA A 229 -12.58 4.70 -6.49
CA ALA A 229 -12.35 3.99 -7.76
C ALA A 229 -10.89 3.64 -8.05
N ASP A 230 -9.93 4.30 -7.42
CA ASP A 230 -8.50 3.98 -7.51
C ASP A 230 -7.95 3.30 -6.24
N ASN A 231 -8.81 3.00 -5.25
CA ASN A 231 -8.46 2.15 -4.12
C ASN A 231 -7.98 0.80 -4.63
N ILE A 232 -6.95 0.28 -3.96
CA ILE A 232 -6.31 -0.97 -4.35
C ILE A 232 -6.76 -2.02 -3.35
N VAL A 233 -7.50 -3.01 -3.83
CA VAL A 233 -8.05 -4.11 -3.02
C VAL A 233 -7.45 -5.46 -3.43
N ASN A 234 -7.37 -6.41 -2.49
CA ASN A 234 -6.88 -7.77 -2.75
C ASN A 234 -7.99 -8.78 -3.09
N TRP A 235 -9.26 -8.38 -2.96
CA TRP A 235 -10.42 -9.18 -3.37
C TRP A 235 -10.96 -8.64 -4.69
N ASN A 236 -11.21 -9.52 -5.67
CA ASN A 236 -11.99 -9.25 -6.89
C ASN A 236 -12.45 -10.59 -7.48
#